data_AF-A0A0T7DRP1-F1
#
_entry.id   AF-A0A0T7DRP1-F1
#
_cell.length_a   1.000
_cell.length_b   1.000
_cell.length_c   1.000
_cell.angle_alpha   90.00
_cell.angle_beta   90.00
_cell.angle_gamma   90.00
#
_symmetry.space_group_name_H-M   'P 1'
#
loop_
_entity.id
_entity.type
_entity.pdbx_description
1 polymer ?
#
loop_
_entity_poly.entity_id
_entity_poly.type
_entity_poly.pdbx_seq_one_letter_code
_entity_poly.pdbx_strand_id
1 'polypeptide(L)' 'MYEDTDIIAFLQTKGRTMSQSIWLAIGLVLIVEGLGPLIAPNGWRNMVAQLSEQPDTQLRRIGGCLVVAGAVIAFMTYR' A
#
# COMPACT_ATOMS: atom_id res chain seq x y z
N MET A 1 25.34 -18.52 -30.81
CA MET A 1 24.70 -19.44 -29.83
C MET A 1 24.59 -18.86 -28.42
N TYR A 2 25.39 -17.83 -28.06
CA TYR A 2 25.29 -17.17 -26.75
C TYR A 2 24.15 -16.12 -26.68
N GLU A 3 23.91 -15.38 -27.77
CA GLU A 3 22.97 -14.24 -27.82
C GLU A 3 21.49 -14.56 -27.51
N ASP A 4 20.95 -15.70 -27.96
CA ASP A 4 19.55 -16.06 -27.67
C ASP A 4 19.33 -16.40 -26.19
N THR A 5 20.33 -16.96 -25.51
CA THR A 5 20.16 -17.46 -24.13
C THR A 5 20.03 -16.30 -23.14
N ASP A 6 20.75 -15.20 -23.39
CA ASP A 6 20.71 -13.99 -22.57
C ASP A 6 19.39 -13.21 -22.73
N ILE A 7 18.82 -13.16 -23.94
CA ILE A 7 17.54 -12.49 -24.19
C ILE A 7 16.40 -13.25 -23.48
N ILE A 8 16.38 -14.58 -23.58
CA ILE A 8 15.38 -15.42 -22.91
C ILE A 8 15.54 -15.32 -21.38
N ALA A 9 16.78 -15.30 -20.87
CA ALA A 9 17.06 -15.07 -19.46
C ALA A 9 16.60 -13.68 -18.99
N PHE A 10 16.85 -12.62 -19.76
CA PHE A 10 16.41 -11.25 -19.46
C PHE A 10 14.88 -11.13 -19.43
N LEU A 11 14.18 -11.66 -20.43
CA LEU A 11 12.72 -11.62 -20.49
C LEU A 11 12.08 -12.44 -19.35
N GLN A 12 12.64 -13.61 -19.03
CA GLN A 12 12.18 -14.45 -17.94
C GLN A 12 12.43 -13.82 -16.56
N THR A 13 13.56 -13.11 -16.40
CA THR A 13 13.89 -12.41 -15.15
C THR A 13 13.00 -11.19 -14.96
N LYS A 14 12.79 -10.39 -16.01
CA LYS A 14 11.94 -9.19 -15.98
C LYS A 14 10.47 -9.51 -15.67
N GLY A 15 9.94 -10.59 -16.24
CA GLY A 15 8.59 -11.09 -15.93
C GLY A 15 8.45 -11.60 -14.49
N ARG A 16 9.48 -12.29 -13.97
CA ARG A 16 9.50 -12.79 -12.59
C ARG A 16 9.62 -11.67 -11.56
N THR A 17 10.42 -10.62 -11.82
CA THR A 17 10.59 -9.50 -10.88
C THR A 17 9.30 -8.70 -10.67
N MET A 18 8.48 -8.53 -11.71
CA MET A 18 7.22 -7.78 -11.59
C MET A 18 6.21 -8.52 -10.71
N SER A 19 6.06 -9.84 -10.90
CA SER A 19 5.17 -10.64 -10.06
C SER A 19 5.65 -10.71 -8.62
N GLN A 20 6.96 -10.87 -8.38
CA GLN A 20 7.54 -10.85 -7.05
C GLN A 20 7.31 -9.50 -6.33
N SER A 21 7.48 -8.38 -7.04
CA SER A 21 7.28 -7.04 -6.46
C SER A 21 5.84 -6.80 -6.06
N ILE A 22 4.87 -7.26 -6.86
CA ILE A 22 3.43 -7.16 -6.54
C ILE A 22 3.09 -8.01 -5.32
N TRP A 23 3.53 -9.26 -5.28
CA TRP A 23 3.30 -10.14 -4.13
C TRP A 23 3.98 -9.61 -2.86
N LEU A 24 5.17 -9.03 -2.97
CA LEU A 24 5.87 -8.38 -1.87
C LEU A 24 5.11 -7.13 -1.38
N ALA A 25 4.67 -6.26 -2.27
CA ALA A 25 3.90 -5.07 -1.92
C ALA A 25 2.58 -5.42 -1.23
N ILE A 26 1.85 -6.42 -1.74
CA ILE A 26 0.63 -6.92 -1.11
C ILE A 26 0.95 -7.51 0.28
N GLY A 27 2.02 -8.31 0.40
CA GLY A 27 2.46 -8.88 1.68
C GLY A 27 2.79 -7.79 2.71
N LEU A 28 3.50 -6.74 2.31
CA LEU A 28 3.83 -5.61 3.19
C LEU A 28 2.59 -4.82 3.60
N VAL A 29 1.66 -4.55 2.68
CA VAL A 29 0.38 -3.89 2.99
C VAL A 29 -0.42 -4.72 3.99
N LEU A 30 -0.50 -6.05 3.81
CA LEU A 30 -1.20 -6.94 4.73
C LEU A 30 -0.55 -7.00 6.12
N ILE A 31 0.80 -6.98 6.18
CA ILE A 31 1.53 -6.92 7.46
C ILE A 31 1.21 -5.62 8.18
N VAL A 32 1.23 -4.48 7.48
CA VAL A 32 0.95 -3.16 8.08
C VAL A 32 -0.52 -3.06 8.53
N GLU A 33 -1.46 -3.48 7.71
CA GLU A 33 -2.90 -3.50 8.05
C GLU A 33 -3.20 -4.48 9.20
N GLY A 34 -2.53 -5.63 9.24
CA GLY A 34 -2.68 -6.64 10.29
C GLY A 34 -1.99 -6.29 11.61
N LEU A 35 -0.94 -5.47 11.58
CA LEU A 35 -0.18 -5.06 12.77
C LEU A 35 -1.02 -4.26 13.76
N GLY A 36 -1.92 -3.38 13.26
CA GLY A 36 -2.83 -2.59 14.10
C GLY A 36 -3.69 -3.44 15.05
N PRO A 37 -4.52 -4.36 14.52
CA PRO A 37 -5.33 -5.26 15.35
C PRO A 37 -4.51 -6.28 16.13
N LEU A 38 -3.32 -6.69 15.65
CA LEU A 38 -2.46 -7.67 16.32
C LEU A 38 -1.75 -7.10 17.57
N ILE A 39 -1.25 -5.86 17.52
CA ILE A 39 -0.50 -5.24 18.63
C ILE A 39 -1.45 -4.76 19.74
N ALA A 40 -2.57 -4.13 19.37
CA ALA A 40 -3.47 -3.52 20.35
C ALA A 40 -4.94 -3.64 19.90
N PRO A 41 -5.57 -4.82 20.02
CA PRO A 41 -6.93 -5.05 19.53
C PRO A 41 -7.95 -4.11 20.19
N ASN A 42 -7.82 -3.86 21.49
CA ASN A 42 -8.72 -2.96 22.22
C ASN A 42 -8.49 -1.47 21.85
N GLY A 43 -7.23 -1.06 21.71
CA GLY A 43 -6.88 0.31 21.31
C GLY A 43 -7.32 0.62 19.89
N TRP A 44 -7.05 -0.30 18.95
CA TRP A 44 -7.50 -0.23 17.57
C TRP A 44 -9.02 -0.14 17.47
N ARG A 45 -9.75 -1.02 18.18
CA ARG A 45 -11.21 -1.03 18.16
C ARG A 45 -11.82 0.25 18.73
N ASN A 46 -11.24 0.79 19.81
CA ASN A 46 -11.67 2.07 20.37
C ASN A 46 -11.38 3.24 19.42
N MET A 47 -10.25 3.21 18.71
CA MET A 47 -9.88 4.24 17.74
C MET A 47 -10.83 4.23 16.53
N VAL A 48 -11.16 3.04 16.01
CA VAL A 48 -12.14 2.86 14.92
C VAL A 48 -13.55 3.25 15.38
N ALA A 49 -13.94 2.91 16.61
CA ALA A 49 -15.23 3.31 17.17
C ALA A 49 -15.35 4.83 17.29
N GLN A 50 -14.34 5.50 17.85
CA GLN A 50 -14.30 6.96 17.92
C GLN A 50 -14.35 7.61 16.53
N LEU A 51 -13.66 7.04 15.53
CA LEU A 51 -13.74 7.48 14.13
C LEU A 51 -15.13 7.29 13.54
N SER A 52 -15.82 6.20 13.87
CA SER A 52 -17.18 5.91 13.39
C SER A 52 -18.24 6.75 14.07
N GLU A 53 -17.98 7.24 15.29
CA GLU A 53 -18.88 8.16 16.02
C GLU A 53 -18.72 9.62 15.57
N GLN A 54 -17.67 9.94 14.80
CA GLN A 54 -17.52 11.28 14.22
C GLN A 54 -18.57 11.55 13.14
N PRO A 55 -19.11 12.78 13.06
CA PRO A 55 -20.09 13.14 12.04
C PRO A 55 -19.49 12.99 10.64
N ASP A 56 -20.29 12.50 9.68
CA ASP A 56 -19.89 12.20 8.29
C ASP A 56 -19.09 13.33 7.62
N THR A 57 -19.39 14.58 7.96
CA THR A 57 -18.66 15.75 7.43
C THR A 57 -17.19 15.74 7.83
N GLN A 58 -16.89 15.35 9.06
CA GLN A 58 -15.55 15.32 9.62
C GLN A 58 -14.77 14.12 9.07
N LEU A 59 -15.42 12.97 8.94
CA LEU A 59 -14.85 11.79 8.29
C LEU A 59 -14.49 12.07 6.82
N ARG A 60 -15.37 12.77 6.08
CA ARG A 60 -15.10 13.20 4.69
C ARG A 60 -13.98 14.22 4.60
N ARG A 61 -13.82 15.12 5.58
CA ARG A 61 -12.69 16.07 5.63
C ARG A 61 -11.37 15.35 5.88
N ILE A 62 -11.34 14.41 6.83
CA ILE A 62 -10.14 13.61 7.12
C ILE A 62 -9.75 12.79 5.89
N GLY A 63 -10.72 12.08 5.28
CA GLY A 63 -10.49 11.34 4.04
C GLY A 63 -10.05 12.24 2.89
N GLY A 64 -10.67 13.42 2.73
CA GLY A 64 -10.30 14.40 1.72
C GLY A 64 -8.87 14.93 1.91
N CYS A 65 -8.49 15.27 3.14
CA CYS A 65 -7.12 15.70 3.47
C CYS A 65 -6.09 14.59 3.16
N LEU A 66 -6.39 13.33 3.48
CA LEU A 66 -5.54 12.19 3.15
C LEU A 66 -5.38 12.02 1.63
N VAL A 67 -6.46 12.12 0.86
CA VAL A 67 -6.43 12.04 -0.61
C VAL A 67 -5.57 13.17 -1.19
N VAL A 68 -5.76 14.41 -0.72
CA VAL A 68 -4.99 15.56 -1.19
C VAL A 68 -3.52 15.42 -0.84
N ALA A 69 -3.19 15.07 0.40
CA ALA A 69 -1.80 14.87 0.84
C ALA A 69 -1.12 13.74 0.04
N GLY A 70 -1.80 12.61 -0.14
CA GLY A 70 -1.31 11.50 -0.95
C GLY A 70 -1.09 11.89 -2.41
N ALA A 71 -2.03 12.63 -3.01
CA ALA A 71 -1.90 13.11 -4.38
C ALA A 71 -0.73 14.10 -4.54
N VAL A 72 -0.51 14.99 -3.58
CA VAL A 72 0.64 15.92 -3.58
C VAL A 72 1.96 15.17 -3.50
N ILE A 73 2.08 14.18 -2.60
CA ILE A 73 3.29 13.37 -2.48
C ILE A 73 3.54 12.56 -3.75
N ALA A 74 2.49 11.93 -4.30
CA ALA A 74 2.58 11.16 -5.54
C ALA A 74 3.00 12.05 -6.72
N PHE A 75 2.41 13.24 -6.85
CA PHE A 75 2.78 14.21 -7.87
C PHE A 75 4.23 14.68 -7.72
N MET A 76 4.68 14.94 -6.49
CA MET A 76 6.05 15.35 -6.20
C MET A 76 7.06 14.23 -6.49
N THR A 77 6.71 12.97 -6.22
CA THR A 77 7.58 11.81 -6.41
C THR A 77 7.62 11.34 -7.87
N TYR A 78 6.52 11.53 -8.62
CA TYR A 78 6.42 11.17 -10.03
C TYR A 78 7.15 12.15 -10.97
N ARG A 79 7.46 13.36 -10.49
CA ARG A 79 8.16 14.40 -11.26
C ARG A 79 9.68 14.23 -11.22
#